data_AF-A0A2V6S113-F1
#
_entry.id   AF-A0A2V6S113-F1
#
_cell.length_a   1.000
_cell.length_b   1.000
_cell.length_c   1.000
_cell.angle_alpha   90.00
_cell.angle_beta   90.00
_cell.angle_gamma   90.00
#
_symmetry.space_group_name_H-M   'P 1'
#
loop_
_entity.id
_entity.type
_entity.pdbx_description
1 polymer ?
#
loop_
_entity_poly.entity_id
_entity_poly.type
_entity_poly.pdbx_seq_one_letter_code
_entity_poly.pdbx_strand_id
1 'polypeptide(L)'
;MTAVLAAGAGLVLTGSAPLAAGIVAGGFLIDVDHLADYLIVERRRELTPAAFLRHYIEGHTRRVVLVLHSYELWLALAALAWWLDSAWLAGYLAGGAMHLGLDIVFNGRLTPKNIFAFYSLGFRLAHGFDATTLFGSEPRIAPAGFWRSFIFGSRLARASRPRG
;
A
#
# COMPACT_ATOMS: atom_id res chain seq x y z
N MET A 1 12.80 5.08 3.76
CA MET A 1 14.09 5.41 3.11
C MET A 1 13.89 5.95 1.69
N THR A 2 13.12 5.27 0.85
CA THR A 2 12.81 5.68 -0.54
C THR A 2 12.14 7.06 -0.65
N ALA A 3 11.17 7.38 0.21
CA ALA A 3 10.52 8.71 0.24
C ALA A 3 11.49 9.86 0.54
N VAL A 4 12.46 9.65 1.43
CA VAL A 4 13.47 10.67 1.76
C VAL A 4 14.44 10.89 0.60
N LEU A 5 14.85 9.82 -0.10
CA LEU A 5 15.69 9.93 -1.29
C LEU A 5 14.97 10.64 -2.43
N ALA A 6 13.70 10.29 -2.68
CA ALA A 6 12.85 10.95 -3.66
C ALA A 6 12.66 12.44 -3.33
N ALA A 7 12.46 12.78 -2.05
CA ALA A 7 12.34 14.16 -1.59
C ALA A 7 13.65 14.94 -1.77
N GLY A 8 14.79 14.34 -1.48
CA GLY A 8 16.11 14.94 -1.71
C GLY A 8 16.35 15.23 -3.20
N ALA A 9 16.03 14.29 -4.08
CA ALA A 9 16.10 14.50 -5.52
C ALA A 9 15.15 15.62 -5.97
N GLY A 10 13.90 15.61 -5.50
CA GLY A 10 12.93 16.66 -5.79
C GLY A 10 13.40 18.05 -5.34
N LEU A 11 14.01 18.15 -4.17
CA LEU A 11 14.58 19.40 -3.65
C LEU A 11 15.73 19.90 -4.52
N VAL A 12 16.67 19.03 -4.90
CA VAL A 12 17.82 19.40 -5.75
C VAL A 12 17.37 19.86 -7.14
N LEU A 13 16.38 19.18 -7.73
CA LEU A 13 15.91 19.47 -9.09
C LEU A 13 15.04 20.73 -9.19
N THR A 14 14.30 21.07 -8.14
CA THR A 14 13.29 22.13 -8.20
C THR A 14 13.56 23.32 -7.27
N GLY A 15 14.43 23.15 -6.26
CA GLY A 15 14.61 24.11 -5.18
C GLY A 15 13.40 24.26 -4.24
N SER A 16 12.35 23.45 -4.41
CA SER A 16 11.07 23.62 -3.72
C SER A 16 10.98 22.79 -2.44
N ALA A 17 11.14 23.44 -1.29
CA ALA A 17 10.92 22.81 0.02
C ALA A 17 9.48 22.29 0.21
N PRO A 18 8.41 23.00 -0.20
CA PRO A 18 7.05 22.47 -0.11
C PRO A 18 6.86 21.19 -0.92
N LEU A 19 7.44 21.10 -2.11
CA LEU A 19 7.39 19.89 -2.94
C LEU A 19 8.11 18.72 -2.24
N ALA A 20 9.33 18.94 -1.75
CA ALA A 20 10.10 17.91 -1.08
C ALA A 20 9.40 17.37 0.18
N ALA A 21 8.83 18.26 0.99
CA ALA A 21 8.08 17.85 2.18
C ALA A 21 6.77 17.14 1.81
N GLY A 22 6.10 17.57 0.73
CA GLY A 22 5.00 16.84 0.11
C GLY A 22 5.41 15.42 -0.29
N ILE A 23 6.57 15.21 -0.93
CA ILE A 23 7.06 13.88 -1.32
C ILE A 23 7.24 12.96 -0.11
N VAL A 24 7.82 13.46 0.98
CA VAL A 24 7.94 12.68 2.22
C VAL A 24 6.56 12.33 2.77
N ALA A 25 5.67 13.32 2.85
CA ALA A 25 4.32 13.13 3.36
C ALA A 25 3.54 12.11 2.51
N GLY A 26 3.56 12.23 1.19
CA GLY A 26 2.87 11.32 0.28
C GLY A 26 3.38 9.90 0.34
N GLY A 27 4.69 9.72 0.36
CA GLY A 27 5.30 8.38 0.41
C GLY A 27 5.10 7.66 1.75
N PHE A 28 4.76 8.38 2.83
CA PHE A 28 4.51 7.81 4.16
C PHE A 28 3.02 7.71 4.50
N LEU A 29 2.25 8.78 4.25
CA LEU A 29 0.84 8.86 4.65
C LEU A 29 -0.06 7.94 3.83
N ILE A 30 0.37 7.53 2.63
CA ILE A 30 -0.41 6.59 1.81
C ILE A 30 -0.69 5.28 2.56
N ASP A 31 0.25 4.80 3.38
CA ASP A 31 0.09 3.57 4.20
C ASP A 31 -0.89 3.70 5.37
N VAL A 32 -1.32 4.92 5.71
CA VAL A 32 -2.21 5.14 6.87
C VAL A 32 -3.56 4.47 6.68
N ASP A 33 -3.99 4.24 5.43
CA ASP A 33 -5.21 3.50 5.15
C ASP A 33 -5.14 2.02 5.56
N HIS A 34 -3.96 1.41 5.60
CA HIS A 34 -3.80 0.08 6.21
C HIS A 34 -4.12 0.13 7.71
N LEU A 35 -3.65 1.14 8.44
CA LEU A 35 -4.00 1.28 9.85
C LEU A 35 -5.50 1.54 10.05
N ALA A 36 -6.10 2.37 9.20
CA ALA A 36 -7.53 2.63 9.21
C ALA A 36 -8.34 1.33 8.94
N ASP A 37 -7.95 0.55 7.92
CA ASP A 37 -8.58 -0.73 7.60
C ASP A 37 -8.44 -1.70 8.77
N TYR A 38 -7.25 -1.82 9.37
CA TYR A 38 -6.98 -2.68 10.51
C TYR A 38 -7.91 -2.39 11.70
N LEU A 39 -8.07 -1.12 12.05
CA LEU A 39 -8.81 -0.70 13.24
C LEU A 39 -10.32 -0.58 13.02
N ILE A 40 -10.74 -0.03 11.88
CA ILE A 40 -12.13 0.37 11.63
C ILE A 40 -12.86 -0.74 10.86
N VAL A 41 -12.25 -1.26 9.80
CA VAL A 41 -12.87 -2.23 8.90
C VAL A 41 -12.75 -3.65 9.46
N GLU A 42 -11.52 -4.06 9.80
CA GLU A 42 -11.19 -5.38 10.36
C GLU A 42 -11.42 -5.45 11.88
N ARG A 43 -11.70 -4.30 12.52
CA ARG A 43 -12.03 -4.16 13.95
C ARG A 43 -11.00 -4.79 14.89
N ARG A 44 -9.73 -4.81 14.48
CA ARG A 44 -8.63 -5.32 15.28
C ARG A 44 -8.28 -4.30 16.37
N ARG A 45 -7.89 -4.80 17.54
CA ARG A 45 -7.57 -3.97 18.71
C ARG A 45 -6.14 -4.12 19.21
N GLU A 46 -5.39 -5.07 18.64
CA GLU A 46 -4.01 -5.30 19.03
C GLU A 46 -3.08 -4.30 18.33
N LEU A 47 -2.57 -3.33 19.06
CA LEU A 47 -1.82 -2.20 18.49
C LEU A 47 -0.30 -2.45 18.38
N THR A 48 0.13 -3.70 18.56
CA THR A 48 1.57 -4.00 18.45
C THR A 48 1.99 -4.01 16.98
N PRO A 49 3.16 -3.45 16.63
CA PRO A 49 3.66 -3.49 15.26
C PRO A 49 3.77 -4.93 14.70
N ALA A 50 4.08 -5.90 15.57
CA ALA A 50 4.17 -7.31 15.19
C ALA A 50 2.80 -7.90 14.82
N ALA A 51 1.75 -7.63 15.59
CA ALA A 51 0.41 -8.12 15.29
C ALA A 51 -0.18 -7.46 14.04
N PHE A 52 0.04 -6.15 13.89
CA PHE A 52 -0.33 -5.41 12.69
C PHE A 52 0.35 -6.02 11.45
N LEU A 53 1.67 -6.15 11.47
CA LEU A 53 2.43 -6.68 10.35
C LEU A 53 2.01 -8.11 10.00
N ARG A 54 1.92 -9.00 11.00
CA ARG A 54 1.51 -10.40 10.80
C ARG A 54 0.12 -10.52 10.19
N HIS A 55 -0.82 -9.67 10.59
CA HIS A 55 -2.17 -9.66 10.05
C HIS A 55 -2.17 -9.51 8.51
N TYR A 56 -1.36 -8.60 7.97
CA TYR A 56 -1.28 -8.39 6.52
C TYR A 56 -0.45 -9.45 5.81
N ILE A 57 0.75 -9.77 6.30
CA ILE A 57 1.65 -10.68 5.58
C ILE A 57 1.16 -12.14 5.61
N GLU A 58 0.46 -12.57 6.66
CA GLU A 58 -0.12 -13.92 6.72
C GLU A 58 -1.46 -14.04 5.98
N GLY A 59 -1.98 -12.92 5.43
CA GLY A 59 -3.23 -12.93 4.67
C GLY A 59 -4.48 -13.07 5.54
N HIS A 60 -4.44 -12.60 6.79
CA HIS A 60 -5.61 -12.60 7.69
C HIS A 60 -6.62 -11.50 7.39
N THR A 61 -6.27 -10.57 6.50
CA THR A 61 -7.14 -9.48 6.05
C THR A 61 -8.36 -10.04 5.34
N ARG A 62 -9.56 -9.64 5.77
CA ARG A 62 -10.83 -10.05 5.15
C ARG A 62 -11.32 -9.03 4.14
N ARG A 63 -11.15 -7.74 4.45
CA ARG A 63 -11.58 -6.63 3.60
C ARG A 63 -10.42 -5.68 3.28
N VAL A 64 -10.38 -5.21 2.05
CA VAL A 64 -9.29 -4.40 1.51
C VAL A 64 -9.86 -3.12 0.90
N VAL A 65 -10.01 -2.07 1.71
CA VAL A 65 -10.64 -0.81 1.26
C VAL A 65 -9.59 0.15 0.72
N LEU A 66 -8.43 0.29 1.40
CA LEU A 66 -7.26 1.12 1.06
C LEU A 66 -7.58 2.33 0.17
N VAL A 67 -8.28 3.33 0.73
CA VAL A 67 -8.77 4.50 -0.03
C VAL A 67 -7.62 5.35 -0.56
N LEU A 68 -6.51 5.48 0.18
CA LEU A 68 -5.36 6.29 -0.23
C LEU A 68 -4.61 5.68 -1.42
N HIS A 69 -4.74 4.36 -1.58
CA HIS A 69 -4.26 3.62 -2.74
C HIS A 69 -5.23 3.64 -3.93
N SER A 70 -6.26 4.49 -3.94
CA SER A 70 -7.24 4.51 -5.05
C SER A 70 -6.94 5.50 -6.17
N TYR A 71 -7.07 5.08 -7.43
CA TYR A 71 -6.97 5.98 -8.59
C TYR A 71 -7.99 7.12 -8.53
N GLU A 72 -9.18 6.88 -7.99
CA GLU A 72 -10.25 7.86 -7.90
C GLU A 72 -9.87 9.02 -6.96
N LEU A 73 -9.32 8.72 -5.78
CA LEU A 73 -8.82 9.76 -4.88
C LEU A 73 -7.61 10.47 -5.49
N TRP A 74 -6.74 9.73 -6.13
CA TRP A 74 -5.55 10.27 -6.80
C TRP A 74 -5.89 11.28 -7.90
N LEU A 75 -6.87 10.96 -8.75
CA LEU A 75 -7.35 11.87 -9.78
C LEU A 75 -7.98 13.13 -9.16
N ALA A 76 -8.75 12.98 -8.08
CA ALA A 76 -9.33 14.11 -7.36
C ALA A 76 -8.24 15.01 -6.75
N LEU A 77 -7.23 14.42 -6.11
CA LEU A 77 -6.09 15.15 -5.54
C LEU A 77 -5.23 15.81 -6.62
N ALA A 78 -5.05 15.18 -7.78
CA ALA A 78 -4.33 15.77 -8.92
C ALA A 78 -5.07 16.97 -9.50
N ALA A 79 -6.39 16.86 -9.68
CA ALA A 79 -7.22 17.98 -10.11
C ALA A 79 -7.17 19.14 -9.09
N LEU A 80 -7.21 18.82 -7.79
CA LEU A 80 -7.08 19.80 -6.71
C LEU A 80 -5.70 20.47 -6.71
N ALA A 81 -4.63 19.70 -6.88
CA ALA A 81 -3.26 20.21 -6.93
C ALA A 81 -3.08 21.20 -8.10
N TRP A 82 -3.62 20.86 -9.28
CA TRP A 82 -3.62 21.77 -10.42
C TRP A 82 -4.46 23.01 -10.15
N TRP A 83 -5.70 22.86 -9.71
CA TRP A 83 -6.60 24.00 -9.49
C TRP A 83 -6.04 25.02 -8.48
N LEU A 84 -5.33 24.54 -7.45
CA LEU A 84 -4.71 25.37 -6.42
C LEU A 84 -3.26 25.78 -6.72
N ASP A 85 -2.67 25.32 -7.83
CA ASP A 85 -1.24 25.45 -8.13
C ASP A 85 -0.33 25.04 -6.95
N SER A 86 -0.68 23.92 -6.30
CA SER A 86 -0.09 23.53 -5.02
C SER A 86 1.12 22.61 -5.18
N ALA A 87 2.32 23.18 -5.01
CA ALA A 87 3.57 22.42 -4.99
C ALA A 87 3.59 21.33 -3.88
N TRP A 88 2.93 21.59 -2.75
CA TRP A 88 2.80 20.61 -1.67
C TRP A 88 1.99 19.39 -2.09
N LEU A 89 0.80 19.60 -2.69
CA LEU A 89 -0.04 18.49 -3.16
C LEU A 89 0.59 17.76 -4.34
N ALA A 90 1.26 18.48 -5.24
CA ALA A 90 2.06 17.86 -6.31
C ALA A 90 3.18 16.98 -5.73
N GLY A 91 3.86 17.44 -4.68
CA GLY A 91 4.83 16.63 -3.94
C GLY A 91 4.20 15.41 -3.29
N TYR A 92 3.05 15.56 -2.62
CA TYR A 92 2.29 14.43 -2.04
C TYR A 92 1.96 13.36 -3.09
N LEU A 93 1.47 13.77 -4.25
CA LEU A 93 1.21 12.86 -5.37
C LEU A 93 2.51 12.23 -5.89
N ALA A 94 3.61 12.97 -6.04
CA ALA A 94 4.87 12.36 -6.48
C ALA A 94 5.40 11.31 -5.47
N GLY A 95 5.31 11.60 -4.18
CA GLY A 95 5.71 10.68 -3.11
C GLY A 95 4.85 9.42 -3.05
N GLY A 96 3.52 9.59 -3.11
CA GLY A 96 2.60 8.47 -3.17
C GLY A 96 2.77 7.62 -4.43
N ALA A 97 3.25 8.20 -5.54
CA ALA A 97 3.26 7.53 -6.85
C ALA A 97 4.45 6.61 -6.91
N MET A 98 5.56 7.09 -6.35
CA MET A 98 6.72 6.28 -6.05
C MET A 98 6.34 5.12 -5.12
N HIS A 99 5.57 5.36 -4.05
CA HIS A 99 5.10 4.30 -3.17
C HIS A 99 4.27 3.25 -3.94
N LEU A 100 3.22 3.68 -4.63
CA LEU A 100 2.33 2.83 -5.42
C LEU A 100 3.08 2.03 -6.49
N GLY A 101 4.06 2.65 -7.14
CA GLY A 101 4.93 2.00 -8.11
C GLY A 101 5.75 0.88 -7.50
N LEU A 102 6.29 1.08 -6.28
CA LEU A 102 7.01 0.03 -5.55
C LEU A 102 6.06 -1.12 -5.20
N ASP A 103 4.84 -0.84 -4.77
CA ASP A 103 3.86 -1.89 -4.50
C ASP A 103 3.53 -2.70 -5.76
N ILE A 104 3.32 -2.05 -6.89
CA ILE A 104 3.05 -2.75 -8.16
C ILE A 104 4.21 -3.69 -8.51
N VAL A 105 5.46 -3.22 -8.39
CA VAL A 105 6.66 -3.97 -8.75
C VAL A 105 6.91 -5.14 -7.80
N PHE A 106 6.77 -4.93 -6.49
CA PHE A 106 7.13 -5.94 -5.49
C PHE A 106 5.95 -6.86 -5.11
N ASN A 107 4.72 -6.34 -5.08
CA ASN A 107 3.53 -7.11 -4.71
C ASN A 107 2.79 -7.71 -5.91
N GLY A 108 3.08 -7.28 -7.16
CA GLY A 108 2.44 -7.79 -8.38
C GLY A 108 2.58 -9.28 -8.64
N ARG A 109 3.54 -9.96 -7.99
CA ARG A 109 3.69 -11.41 -8.05
C ARG A 109 2.70 -12.16 -7.15
N LEU A 110 2.09 -11.49 -6.17
CA LEU A 110 1.16 -12.06 -5.19
C LEU A 110 -0.31 -11.67 -5.45
N THR A 111 -0.59 -10.90 -6.50
CA THR A 111 -1.92 -10.41 -6.90
C THR A 111 -2.33 -11.04 -8.23
N PRO A 112 -2.93 -12.24 -8.23
CA PRO A 112 -2.93 -13.11 -9.41
C PRO A 112 -3.91 -12.74 -10.54
N LYS A 113 -4.81 -11.76 -10.38
CA LYS A 113 -5.91 -11.56 -11.35
C LYS A 113 -5.89 -10.24 -12.13
N ASN A 114 -5.62 -9.10 -11.50
CA ASN A 114 -5.46 -7.81 -12.20
C ASN A 114 -4.92 -6.72 -11.24
N ILE A 115 -3.59 -6.61 -11.10
CA ILE A 115 -3.00 -5.65 -10.15
C ILE A 115 -3.35 -4.20 -10.45
N PHE A 116 -3.52 -3.82 -11.72
CA PHE A 116 -3.91 -2.45 -12.06
C PHE A 116 -5.36 -2.17 -11.66
N ALA A 117 -6.28 -3.09 -11.94
CA ALA A 117 -7.68 -2.92 -11.52
C ALA A 117 -7.83 -2.89 -9.99
N PHE A 118 -6.98 -3.59 -9.25
CA PHE A 118 -6.99 -3.58 -7.78
C PHE A 118 -6.92 -2.17 -7.20
N TYR A 119 -6.15 -1.27 -7.81
CA TYR A 119 -6.03 0.11 -7.33
C TYR A 119 -7.21 1.03 -7.70
N SER A 120 -8.22 0.52 -8.42
CA SER A 120 -9.52 1.22 -8.48
C SER A 120 -10.33 0.90 -7.22
N LEU A 121 -10.81 1.95 -6.54
CA LEU A 121 -11.77 1.81 -5.45
C LEU A 121 -13.09 1.24 -5.96
N GLY A 122 -13.54 1.67 -7.15
CA GLY A 122 -14.74 1.13 -7.78
C GLY A 122 -14.64 -0.37 -8.06
N PHE A 123 -13.48 -0.83 -8.54
CA PHE A 123 -13.22 -2.25 -8.73
C PHE A 123 -13.28 -3.04 -7.42
N ARG A 124 -12.62 -2.55 -6.35
CA ARG A 124 -12.67 -3.21 -5.04
C ARG A 124 -14.08 -3.22 -4.46
N LEU A 125 -14.81 -2.12 -4.59
CA LEU A 125 -16.21 -2.02 -4.18
C LEU A 125 -17.10 -3.02 -4.93
N ALA A 126 -16.92 -3.16 -6.25
CA ALA A 126 -17.66 -4.14 -7.06
C ALA A 126 -17.41 -5.60 -6.64
N HIS A 127 -16.28 -5.87 -5.98
CA HIS A 127 -15.94 -7.17 -5.41
C HIS A 127 -16.17 -7.21 -3.88
N GLY A 128 -16.94 -6.27 -3.33
CA GLY A 128 -17.31 -6.21 -1.92
C GLY A 128 -16.13 -5.99 -0.96
N PHE A 129 -15.00 -5.49 -1.49
CA PHE A 129 -13.71 -5.39 -0.81
C PHE A 129 -13.14 -6.73 -0.35
N ASP A 130 -13.66 -7.86 -0.83
CA ASP A 130 -13.29 -9.19 -0.32
C ASP A 130 -11.84 -9.57 -0.68
N ALA A 131 -11.01 -9.76 0.35
CA ALA A 131 -9.59 -10.05 0.18
C ALA A 131 -9.35 -11.37 -0.56
N THR A 132 -10.18 -12.39 -0.31
CA THR A 132 -10.04 -13.71 -0.97
C THR A 132 -10.32 -13.60 -2.47
N THR A 133 -11.31 -12.80 -2.84
CA THR A 133 -11.67 -12.54 -4.24
C THR A 133 -10.58 -11.74 -4.95
N LEU A 134 -10.00 -10.74 -4.27
CA LEU A 134 -9.00 -9.82 -4.83
C LEU A 134 -7.58 -10.43 -4.90
N PHE A 135 -7.17 -11.19 -3.86
CA PHE A 135 -5.81 -11.71 -3.69
C PHE A 135 -5.68 -13.24 -3.79
N GLY A 136 -6.79 -13.98 -3.74
CA GLY A 136 -6.80 -15.42 -3.61
C GLY A 136 -6.71 -15.89 -2.15
N SER A 137 -6.93 -17.19 -1.93
CA SER A 137 -6.94 -17.84 -0.61
C SER A 137 -5.66 -18.63 -0.31
N GLU A 138 -4.59 -18.43 -1.08
CA GLU A 138 -3.36 -19.19 -0.91
C GLU A 138 -2.73 -18.91 0.46
N PRO A 139 -2.45 -19.93 1.29
CA PRO A 139 -1.90 -19.73 2.62
C PRO A 139 -0.52 -19.07 2.55
N ARG A 140 -0.30 -18.07 3.41
CA ARG A 140 0.95 -17.32 3.51
C ARG A 140 1.59 -17.55 4.87
N ILE A 141 2.90 -17.79 4.87
CA ILE A 141 3.67 -18.04 6.08
C ILE A 141 4.66 -16.88 6.29
N ALA A 142 4.57 -16.24 7.45
CA ALA A 142 5.51 -15.22 7.89
C ALA A 142 6.78 -15.84 8.51
N PRO A 143 7.97 -15.26 8.25
CA PRO A 143 9.19 -15.60 8.98
C PRO A 143 9.06 -15.34 10.48
N ALA A 144 9.71 -16.18 11.30
CA ALA A 144 9.78 -15.94 12.74
C ALA A 144 10.52 -14.63 13.05
N GLY A 145 9.92 -13.81 13.91
CA GLY A 145 10.47 -12.53 14.38
C GLY A 145 10.08 -11.33 13.52
N PHE A 146 9.88 -10.19 14.18
CA PHE A 146 9.40 -8.94 13.57
C PHE A 146 10.28 -8.47 12.40
N TRP A 147 11.60 -8.31 12.63
CA TRP A 147 12.51 -7.78 11.60
C TRP A 147 12.61 -8.66 10.37
N ARG A 148 12.57 -9.98 10.53
CA ARG A 148 12.57 -10.91 9.40
C ARG A 148 11.26 -10.81 8.62
N SER A 149 10.13 -10.75 9.31
CA SER A 149 8.82 -10.51 8.69
C SER A 149 8.77 -9.19 7.94
N PHE A 150 9.34 -8.12 8.52
CA PHE A 150 9.34 -6.77 7.95
C PHE A 150 10.21 -6.67 6.69
N ILE A 151 11.39 -7.30 6.71
CA ILE A 151 12.35 -7.21 5.60
C ILE A 151 12.00 -8.18 4.47
N PHE A 152 11.61 -9.41 4.80
CA PHE A 152 11.47 -10.49 3.81
C PHE A 152 10.03 -10.80 3.41
N GLY A 153 9.04 -10.27 4.14
CA GLY A 153 7.63 -10.56 3.89
C GLY A 153 7.26 -12.04 4.06
N SER A 154 6.07 -12.40 3.59
CA SER A 154 5.56 -13.78 3.62
C SER A 154 5.95 -14.59 2.39
N ARG A 155 5.96 -15.91 2.54
CA ARG A 155 6.07 -16.86 1.41
C ARG A 155 4.78 -17.67 1.29
N LEU A 156 4.43 -18.09 0.08
CA LEU A 156 3.36 -19.06 -0.13
C LEU A 156 3.72 -20.37 0.58
N ALA A 157 2.77 -20.94 1.32
CA ALA A 157 2.92 -22.29 1.83
C ALA A 157 3.05 -23.23 0.63
N ARG A 158 4.18 -23.93 0.51
CA ARG A 158 4.40 -24.86 -0.60
C ARG A 158 3.27 -25.90 -0.57
N ALA A 159 2.48 -26.01 -1.63
CA ALA A 159 1.48 -27.05 -1.77
C ALA A 159 2.16 -28.39 -1.47
N SER A 160 1.65 -29.12 -0.48
CA SER A 160 2.13 -30.47 -0.18
C SER A 160 1.94 -31.28 -1.45
N ARG A 161 3.02 -31.66 -2.14
CA ARG A 161 2.91 -32.63 -3.24
C ARG A 161 2.25 -33.88 -2.64
N PRO A 162 1.17 -34.42 -3.24
CA PRO A 162 0.68 -35.71 -2.81
C PRO A 162 1.83 -36.70 -2.93
N ARG A 163 2.09 -37.46 -1.86
CA ARG A 163 2.98 -38.61 -1.94
C ARG A 163 2.26 -39.63 -2.81
N GLY A 164 2.68 -39.75 -4.07
CA GLY A 164 2.35 -40.90 -4.91
C GLY A 164 3.13 -42.13 -4.48
#